data_AF-F3ZVZ2-F1
#
_entry.id   AF-F3ZVZ2-F1
#
_cell.length_a   1.000
_cell.length_b   1.000
_cell.length_c   1.000
_cell.angle_alpha   90.00
_cell.angle_beta   90.00
_cell.angle_gamma   90.00
#
_symmetry.space_group_name_H-M   'P 1'
#
loop_
_entity.id
_entity.type
_entity.pdbx_description
1 polymer ?
#
loop_
_entity_poly.entity_id
_entity_poly.type
_entity_poly.pdbx_seq_one_letter_code
_entity_poly.pdbx_strand_id
1 'polypeptide(L)'
;MKRYCLLVINLLIIAMLASACSGTTNKSDNGQSGDISQNGQTEAENQKIALKMMGWEASPLETQSVKNGLASFMKSNPNITVEYTTVPGTNYLSKLMTMLAGNAAPDVFFCATDYYRTLAKRGQLLDITERFIDSEYKEEDFLPGTMKLMKVDGKLYGVISCIVGPELFYNKEIFDKAGLPYPPSDPAKAWTWDEFREVAKKLTVKDGDKVTQHGAYGFEAQYVTTALIMGNEGKIFNDTYDKMFINNPEAKQVFEAVLNLRKADNAAPDAITLEKVGMQPHQMLQTGKVAMLADGSWSLQELAQMNFEVGVGVLPKFKESVTHVQAHMHSAWANTKYPNEAWKLVAYLSSDEYQTQNVKEGLWLPDRKSLYTEEGMEKWYSEEIYGEEFKSMVDWFINADVYPYAMVGNSKVNDIYTEVTDMYWHADRDIDSTLSELETRVNEELSKGQ
;
A
#
# COMPACT_ATOMS: atom_id res chain seq x y z
N MET A 1 -41.03 56.71 1.51
CA MET A 1 -42.37 56.72 2.15
C MET A 1 -42.68 55.32 2.70
N LYS A 2 -43.42 55.26 3.82
CA LYS A 2 -44.48 54.30 4.21
C LYS A 2 -44.57 52.90 3.54
N ARG A 3 -44.92 51.81 4.24
CA ARG A 3 -44.95 51.46 5.70
C ARG A 3 -45.47 50.01 5.89
N TYR A 4 -44.93 49.27 6.88
CA TYR A 4 -45.58 48.15 7.64
C TYR A 4 -45.97 46.86 6.85
N CYS A 5 -46.16 45.64 7.39
CA CYS A 5 -45.99 44.91 8.69
C CYS A 5 -46.17 43.37 8.37
N LEU A 6 -46.24 42.30 9.20
CA LEU A 6 -46.16 41.80 10.61
C LEU A 6 -46.10 40.22 10.45
N LEU A 7 -45.71 39.26 11.31
CA LEU A 7 -45.28 39.06 12.73
C LEU A 7 -43.81 38.49 12.75
N VAL A 8 -43.08 38.05 13.82
CA VAL A 8 -43.28 37.66 15.26
C VAL A 8 -43.61 36.16 15.50
N ILE A 9 -43.05 35.39 16.47
CA ILE A 9 -42.14 35.66 17.63
C ILE A 9 -41.18 34.47 17.88
N ASN A 10 -39.93 34.72 18.30
CA ASN A 10 -39.29 34.17 19.53
C ASN A 10 -37.82 34.62 19.68
N LEU A 11 -37.39 34.87 20.92
CA LEU A 11 -36.12 35.53 21.27
C LEU A 11 -35.83 35.30 22.77
N LEU A 12 -34.57 35.53 23.20
CA LEU A 12 -34.10 35.62 24.60
C LEU A 12 -33.96 34.27 25.36
N ILE A 13 -33.03 34.09 26.32
CA ILE A 13 -32.12 35.05 27.00
C ILE A 13 -30.70 34.45 27.18
N ILE A 14 -29.69 35.31 27.41
CA ILE A 14 -28.30 34.93 27.75
C ILE A 14 -27.94 35.42 29.17
N ALA A 15 -27.29 34.53 29.94
CA ALA A 15 -26.40 34.70 31.11
C ALA A 15 -26.58 35.84 32.15
N MET A 16 -26.48 35.48 33.44
CA MET A 16 -25.65 36.11 34.51
C MET A 16 -25.79 35.30 35.82
N LEU A 17 -24.72 34.74 36.39
CA LEU A 17 -23.71 35.30 37.33
C LEU A 17 -24.06 35.28 38.84
N ALA A 18 -23.34 34.40 39.56
CA ALA A 18 -22.71 34.58 40.87
C ALA A 18 -23.49 34.74 42.21
N SER A 19 -22.91 34.07 43.22
CA SER A 19 -22.85 34.40 44.67
C SER A 19 -24.12 34.41 45.54
N ALA A 20 -24.19 33.42 46.45
CA ALA A 20 -24.69 33.56 47.82
C ALA A 20 -23.99 32.52 48.75
N CYS A 21 -23.71 32.90 50.00
CA CYS A 21 -23.19 32.01 51.07
C CYS A 21 -24.38 31.49 51.94
N SER A 22 -24.28 30.83 53.11
CA SER A 22 -23.21 30.58 54.10
C SER A 22 -23.70 29.57 55.19
N GLY A 23 -22.78 28.89 55.89
CA GLY A 23 -23.04 28.20 57.18
C GLY A 23 -23.59 26.76 57.06
N THR A 24 -23.37 25.84 58.00
CA THR A 24 -22.90 25.96 59.40
C THR A 24 -22.01 24.76 59.81
N THR A 25 -21.22 24.88 60.89
CA THR A 25 -20.15 23.95 61.30
C THR A 25 -20.50 23.00 62.46
N ASN A 26 -19.63 21.99 62.64
CA ASN A 26 -19.53 21.03 63.76
C ASN A 26 -20.61 19.92 63.78
N LYS A 27 -20.35 18.72 64.35
CA LYS A 27 -19.29 18.33 65.31
C LYS A 27 -18.83 16.89 65.07
N SER A 28 -17.60 16.57 65.49
CA SER A 28 -16.99 15.22 65.42
C SER A 28 -17.40 14.30 66.57
N ASP A 29 -17.36 12.98 66.32
CA ASP A 29 -17.07 11.96 67.34
C ASP A 29 -16.32 10.75 66.72
N ASN A 30 -15.83 9.83 67.55
CA ASN A 30 -14.77 8.85 67.26
C ASN A 30 -15.30 7.39 67.30
N GLY A 31 -14.79 6.45 66.49
CA GLY A 31 -15.59 5.24 66.16
C GLY A 31 -14.99 3.89 65.74
N GLN A 32 -13.69 3.62 65.94
CA GLN A 32 -13.11 2.25 65.98
C GLN A 32 -13.08 1.39 64.67
N SER A 33 -12.19 0.39 64.65
CA SER A 33 -11.79 -0.40 63.46
C SER A 33 -12.61 -1.67 63.22
N GLY A 34 -12.72 -2.08 61.94
CA GLY A 34 -13.08 -3.43 61.49
C GLY A 34 -12.20 -3.80 60.29
N ASP A 35 -11.80 -5.07 60.18
CA ASP A 35 -10.82 -5.57 59.21
C ASP A 35 -11.42 -6.66 58.29
N ILE A 36 -10.70 -6.99 57.22
CA ILE A 36 -10.90 -8.11 56.29
C ILE A 36 -12.16 -8.05 55.39
N SER A 37 -11.93 -7.71 54.12
CA SER A 37 -12.13 -8.70 53.05
C SER A 37 -11.50 -8.25 51.72
N GLN A 38 -10.44 -8.93 51.29
CA GLN A 38 -10.02 -8.91 49.87
C GLN A 38 -11.02 -9.74 49.07
N ASN A 39 -11.82 -9.11 48.19
CA ASN A 39 -12.49 -9.82 47.10
C ASN A 39 -12.82 -8.85 45.96
N GLY A 40 -11.79 -8.47 45.20
CA GLY A 40 -11.85 -7.47 44.13
C GLY A 40 -11.31 -8.00 42.79
N GLN A 41 -11.54 -9.27 42.49
CA GLN A 41 -10.88 -9.96 41.37
C GLN A 41 -11.89 -10.66 40.44
N THR A 42 -13.01 -10.00 40.11
CA THR A 42 -13.96 -10.46 39.08
C THR A 42 -14.79 -9.33 38.45
N GLU A 43 -14.14 -8.26 37.97
CA GLU A 43 -14.85 -7.13 37.31
C GLU A 43 -14.18 -6.62 36.02
N ALA A 44 -13.15 -7.31 35.52
CA ALA A 44 -12.35 -6.88 34.37
C ALA A 44 -12.88 -7.34 32.99
N GLU A 45 -13.82 -8.30 32.93
CA GLU A 45 -14.20 -8.98 31.68
C GLU A 45 -15.30 -8.29 30.85
N ASN A 46 -15.90 -7.20 31.35
CA ASN A 46 -17.13 -6.63 30.78
C ASN A 46 -17.00 -5.20 30.21
N GLN A 47 -15.80 -4.63 30.15
CA GLN A 47 -15.58 -3.34 29.48
C GLN A 47 -15.58 -3.54 27.96
N LYS A 48 -16.59 -3.00 27.28
CA LYS A 48 -16.58 -2.89 25.81
C LYS A 48 -15.55 -1.85 25.36
N ILE A 49 -14.73 -2.21 24.38
CA ILE A 49 -13.67 -1.37 23.82
C ILE A 49 -13.98 -1.09 22.35
N ALA A 50 -13.88 0.19 21.95
CA ALA A 50 -14.03 0.62 20.57
C ALA A 50 -12.67 1.08 20.05
N LEU A 51 -12.04 0.25 19.21
CA LEU A 51 -10.82 0.59 18.48
C LEU A 51 -11.19 1.38 17.24
N LYS A 52 -10.45 2.46 16.97
CA LYS A 52 -10.54 3.17 15.69
C LYS A 52 -9.50 2.60 14.73
N MET A 53 -9.90 2.33 13.49
CA MET A 53 -9.01 1.84 12.44
C MET A 53 -9.09 2.73 11.20
N MET A 54 -7.95 3.08 10.59
CA MET A 54 -7.94 3.77 9.30
C MET A 54 -7.14 2.98 8.26
N GLY A 55 -7.68 2.88 7.05
CA GLY A 55 -7.03 2.27 5.90
C GLY A 55 -7.13 3.16 4.67
N TRP A 56 -6.32 2.88 3.67
CA TRP A 56 -6.55 3.42 2.34
C TRP A 56 -7.72 2.70 1.67
N GLU A 57 -8.16 3.26 0.56
CA GLU A 57 -9.08 2.65 -0.39
C GLU A 57 -8.33 2.62 -1.72
N ALA A 58 -7.78 1.45 -2.09
CA ALA A 58 -7.32 1.19 -3.45
C ALA A 58 -8.52 0.80 -4.32
N SER A 59 -9.37 -0.11 -3.83
CA SER A 59 -10.61 -0.51 -4.50
C SER A 59 -11.80 -0.68 -3.53
N PRO A 60 -13.04 -0.69 -4.06
CA PRO A 60 -14.22 -1.09 -3.29
C PRO A 60 -14.17 -2.56 -2.84
N LEU A 61 -13.45 -3.42 -3.58
CA LEU A 61 -13.27 -4.83 -3.26
C LEU A 61 -12.33 -5.01 -2.06
N GLU A 62 -11.11 -4.44 -2.07
CA GLU A 62 -10.20 -4.41 -0.91
C GLU A 62 -10.94 -3.90 0.33
N THR A 63 -11.66 -2.79 0.17
CA THR A 63 -12.46 -2.17 1.22
C THR A 63 -13.56 -3.08 1.77
N GLN A 64 -14.07 -4.04 0.99
CA GLN A 64 -15.02 -5.04 1.45
C GLN A 64 -14.34 -6.29 2.04
N SER A 65 -13.22 -6.76 1.46
CA SER A 65 -12.43 -7.88 1.99
C SER A 65 -11.91 -7.56 3.41
N VAL A 66 -11.43 -6.33 3.63
CA VAL A 66 -11.03 -5.82 4.95
C VAL A 66 -12.22 -5.80 5.92
N LYS A 67 -13.41 -5.32 5.50
CA LYS A 67 -14.63 -5.33 6.34
C LYS A 67 -15.08 -6.74 6.71
N ASN A 68 -14.93 -7.72 5.80
CA ASN A 68 -15.23 -9.12 6.07
C ASN A 68 -14.31 -9.68 7.17
N GLY A 69 -13.00 -9.46 7.05
CA GLY A 69 -12.03 -9.83 8.09
C GLY A 69 -12.32 -9.17 9.44
N LEU A 70 -12.63 -7.88 9.45
CA LEU A 70 -13.02 -7.17 10.69
C LEU A 70 -14.31 -7.73 11.32
N ALA A 71 -15.27 -8.20 10.53
CA ALA A 71 -16.46 -8.88 11.04
C ALA A 71 -16.12 -10.22 11.71
N SER A 72 -15.20 -11.01 11.12
CA SER A 72 -14.67 -12.23 11.74
C SER A 72 -13.90 -11.94 13.02
N PHE A 73 -13.03 -10.92 13.04
CA PHE A 73 -12.33 -10.47 14.24
C PHE A 73 -13.28 -10.13 15.40
N MET A 74 -14.30 -9.30 15.14
CA MET A 74 -15.29 -8.88 16.15
C MET A 74 -16.18 -10.04 16.61
N LYS A 75 -16.46 -11.02 15.75
CA LYS A 75 -17.17 -12.26 16.10
C LYS A 75 -16.36 -13.11 17.08
N SER A 76 -15.04 -13.18 16.92
CA SER A 76 -14.12 -13.88 17.82
C SER A 76 -13.73 -13.07 19.07
N ASN A 77 -13.89 -11.74 19.05
CA ASN A 77 -13.58 -10.82 20.15
C ASN A 77 -14.82 -9.97 20.53
N PRO A 78 -15.89 -10.55 21.11
CA PRO A 78 -17.18 -9.88 21.30
C PRO A 78 -17.17 -8.69 22.28
N ASN A 79 -16.06 -8.45 22.98
CA ASN A 79 -15.83 -7.26 23.81
C ASN A 79 -15.16 -6.10 23.04
N ILE A 80 -14.69 -6.32 21.81
CA ILE A 80 -14.01 -5.33 20.96
C ILE A 80 -14.88 -5.02 19.73
N THR A 81 -15.10 -3.74 19.47
CA THR A 81 -15.68 -3.24 18.21
C THR A 81 -14.66 -2.41 17.44
N VAL A 82 -14.66 -2.47 16.11
CA VAL A 82 -13.70 -1.75 15.26
C VAL A 82 -14.44 -0.73 14.37
N GLU A 83 -14.14 0.55 14.56
CA GLU A 83 -14.61 1.65 13.72
C GLU A 83 -13.65 1.86 12.54
N TYR A 84 -13.90 1.19 11.41
CA TYR A 84 -13.05 1.31 10.21
C TYR A 84 -13.42 2.52 9.35
N THR A 85 -12.42 3.34 9.01
CA THR A 85 -12.53 4.51 8.13
C THR A 85 -11.58 4.37 6.93
N THR A 86 -12.11 4.41 5.72
CA THR A 86 -11.29 4.49 4.50
C THR A 86 -10.94 5.93 4.11
N VAL A 87 -9.88 6.07 3.31
CA VAL A 87 -9.48 7.32 2.64
C VAL A 87 -8.86 6.96 1.29
N PRO A 88 -9.22 7.61 0.17
CA PRO A 88 -8.57 7.35 -1.12
C PRO A 88 -7.04 7.46 -1.02
N GLY A 89 -6.31 6.51 -1.61
CA GLY A 89 -4.86 6.35 -1.40
C GLY A 89 -4.03 7.64 -1.53
N THR A 90 -4.34 8.45 -2.55
CA THR A 90 -3.73 9.77 -2.82
C THR A 90 -3.83 10.77 -1.66
N ASN A 91 -4.82 10.62 -0.78
CA ASN A 91 -5.06 11.48 0.38
C ASN A 91 -4.82 10.77 1.73
N TYR A 92 -4.43 9.49 1.71
CA TYR A 92 -4.29 8.68 2.92
C TYR A 92 -3.16 9.17 3.82
N LEU A 93 -1.93 9.27 3.26
CA LEU A 93 -0.72 9.57 4.04
C LEU A 93 -0.78 10.99 4.62
N SER A 94 -1.19 11.99 3.85
CA SER A 94 -1.28 13.39 4.32
C SER A 94 -2.28 13.54 5.48
N LYS A 95 -3.42 12.83 5.42
CA LYS A 95 -4.40 12.79 6.52
C LYS A 95 -3.87 12.03 7.74
N LEU A 96 -3.24 10.86 7.56
CA LEU A 96 -2.64 10.08 8.65
C LEU A 96 -1.55 10.90 9.37
N MET A 97 -0.62 11.52 8.63
CA MET A 97 0.43 12.37 9.18
C MET A 97 -0.15 13.57 9.95
N THR A 98 -1.23 14.17 9.46
CA THR A 98 -1.94 15.26 10.16
C THR A 98 -2.55 14.78 11.48
N MET A 99 -3.17 13.60 11.50
CA MET A 99 -3.77 13.03 12.71
C MET A 99 -2.72 12.59 13.74
N LEU A 100 -1.59 12.05 13.30
CA LEU A 100 -0.43 11.73 14.16
C LEU A 100 0.15 13.00 14.80
N ALA A 101 0.43 14.04 13.99
CA ALA A 101 0.94 15.33 14.47
C ALA A 101 -0.04 16.06 15.40
N GLY A 102 -1.35 15.90 15.18
CA GLY A 102 -2.42 16.41 16.04
C GLY A 102 -2.70 15.58 17.31
N ASN A 103 -1.95 14.50 17.55
CA ASN A 103 -2.18 13.53 18.63
C ASN A 103 -3.64 13.02 18.68
N ALA A 104 -4.17 12.68 17.50
CA ALA A 104 -5.56 12.28 17.25
C ALA A 104 -5.65 11.12 16.23
N ALA A 105 -4.62 10.28 16.16
CA ALA A 105 -4.57 9.13 15.27
C ALA A 105 -5.53 7.99 15.69
N PRO A 106 -5.94 7.11 14.76
CA PRO A 106 -6.64 5.88 15.09
C PRO A 106 -5.74 4.92 15.89
N ASP A 107 -6.34 3.97 16.62
CA ASP A 107 -5.60 3.00 17.43
C ASP A 107 -4.79 2.02 16.57
N VAL A 108 -5.31 1.65 15.40
CA VAL A 108 -4.65 0.80 14.39
C VAL A 108 -4.77 1.45 13.01
N PHE A 109 -3.78 1.29 12.15
CA PHE A 109 -3.84 1.83 10.79
C PHE A 109 -2.99 1.03 9.78
N PHE A 110 -3.35 1.16 8.51
CA PHE A 110 -2.51 0.68 7.41
C PHE A 110 -1.24 1.55 7.32
N CYS A 111 -0.09 0.88 7.23
CA CYS A 111 1.22 1.49 7.21
C CYS A 111 2.01 0.93 6.01
N ALA A 112 2.05 1.66 4.89
CA ALA A 112 2.90 1.26 3.77
C ALA A 112 4.37 1.35 4.18
N THR A 113 5.16 0.43 3.63
CA THR A 113 6.58 0.22 3.95
C THR A 113 7.43 1.49 3.83
N ASP A 114 7.09 2.36 2.86
CA ASP A 114 7.76 3.61 2.50
C ASP A 114 7.85 4.64 3.63
N TYR A 115 6.85 4.70 4.50
CA TYR A 115 6.84 5.62 5.65
C TYR A 115 6.85 4.91 7.01
N TYR A 116 6.64 3.59 7.06
CA TYR A 116 6.76 2.77 8.27
C TYR A 116 8.04 3.05 9.07
N ARG A 117 9.22 2.97 8.42
CA ARG A 117 10.53 3.23 9.05
C ARG A 117 10.67 4.68 9.53
N THR A 118 10.02 5.63 8.85
CA THR A 118 9.94 7.04 9.28
C THR A 118 9.10 7.19 10.55
N LEU A 119 7.96 6.49 10.65
CA LEU A 119 7.05 6.55 11.80
C LEU A 119 7.61 5.83 13.03
N ALA A 120 8.27 4.68 12.84
CA ALA A 120 8.98 3.96 13.89
C ALA A 120 10.06 4.84 14.54
N LYS A 121 10.95 5.43 13.73
CA LYS A 121 12.01 6.35 14.22
C LYS A 121 11.47 7.63 14.87
N ARG A 122 10.23 8.05 14.55
CA ARG A 122 9.53 9.17 15.19
C ARG A 122 8.69 8.77 16.43
N GLY A 123 8.80 7.53 16.89
CA GLY A 123 8.07 7.03 18.06
C GLY A 123 6.54 7.05 17.89
N GLN A 124 6.04 7.00 16.65
CA GLN A 124 4.60 7.04 16.35
C GLN A 124 3.94 5.67 16.35
N LEU A 125 4.73 4.59 16.25
CA LEU A 125 4.24 3.22 16.19
C LEU A 125 4.46 2.52 17.53
N LEU A 126 3.51 1.68 17.95
CA LEU A 126 3.64 0.83 19.13
C LEU A 126 4.76 -0.18 18.92
N ASP A 127 5.68 -0.30 19.88
CA ASP A 127 6.66 -1.38 19.90
C ASP A 127 5.95 -2.70 20.24
N ILE A 128 5.96 -3.61 19.28
CA ILE A 128 5.32 -4.93 19.38
C ILE A 128 6.35 -6.05 19.54
N THR A 129 7.64 -5.75 19.73
CA THR A 129 8.73 -6.75 19.66
C THR A 129 8.49 -7.92 20.63
N GLU A 130 8.28 -7.67 21.92
CA GLU A 130 7.96 -8.72 22.91
C GLU A 130 6.63 -9.44 22.58
N ARG A 131 5.62 -8.68 22.13
CA ARG A 131 4.27 -9.19 21.81
C ARG A 131 4.28 -10.15 20.60
N PHE A 132 5.20 -9.94 19.67
CA PHE A 132 5.43 -10.79 18.51
C PHE A 132 6.20 -12.05 18.94
N ILE A 133 7.21 -11.92 19.80
CA ILE A 133 7.97 -13.06 20.37
C ILE A 133 7.06 -13.99 21.20
N ASP A 134 6.12 -13.42 21.97
CA ASP A 134 5.13 -14.15 22.78
C ASP A 134 3.94 -14.71 21.95
N SER A 135 3.95 -14.57 20.62
CA SER A 135 2.82 -14.97 19.75
C SER A 135 3.03 -16.31 19.05
N GLU A 136 2.04 -16.74 18.26
CA GLU A 136 2.14 -17.94 17.43
C GLU A 136 2.99 -17.72 16.15
N TYR A 137 3.44 -16.49 15.89
CA TYR A 137 4.30 -16.16 14.75
C TYR A 137 5.73 -16.67 14.89
N LYS A 138 6.26 -17.14 13.76
CA LYS A 138 7.61 -17.70 13.62
C LYS A 138 8.38 -16.91 12.59
N GLU A 139 9.41 -16.17 13.00
CA GLU A 139 10.23 -15.37 12.07
C GLU A 139 10.79 -16.21 10.91
N GLU A 140 11.09 -17.48 11.16
CA GLU A 140 11.61 -18.41 10.17
C GLU A 140 10.59 -18.79 9.08
N ASP A 141 9.29 -18.58 9.29
CA ASP A 141 8.26 -18.81 8.27
C ASP A 141 7.96 -17.56 7.41
N PHE A 142 8.29 -16.35 7.86
CA PHE A 142 8.16 -15.14 7.03
C PHE A 142 9.15 -15.18 5.85
N LEU A 143 8.78 -14.64 4.69
CA LEU A 143 9.72 -14.45 3.58
C LEU A 143 10.89 -13.52 3.97
N PRO A 144 12.10 -13.68 3.40
CA PRO A 144 13.28 -12.90 3.79
C PRO A 144 13.09 -11.37 3.58
N GLY A 145 12.47 -10.98 2.46
CA GLY A 145 12.14 -9.59 2.18
C GLY A 145 11.18 -9.00 3.22
N THR A 146 10.16 -9.76 3.60
CA THR A 146 9.19 -9.37 4.65
C THR A 146 9.85 -9.08 5.99
N MET A 147 10.76 -9.95 6.45
CA MET A 147 11.50 -9.71 7.70
C MET A 147 12.42 -8.48 7.62
N LYS A 148 13.04 -8.23 6.45
CA LYS A 148 13.88 -7.04 6.18
C LYS A 148 13.04 -5.74 6.19
N LEU A 149 11.78 -5.81 5.74
CA LEU A 149 10.83 -4.69 5.77
C LEU A 149 10.32 -4.39 7.19
N MET A 150 9.87 -5.40 7.95
CA MET A 150 9.32 -5.20 9.30
C MET A 150 10.36 -4.71 10.32
N LYS A 151 11.63 -5.12 10.20
CA LYS A 151 12.64 -4.79 11.21
C LYS A 151 13.18 -3.37 11.06
N VAL A 152 13.01 -2.56 12.11
CA VAL A 152 13.60 -1.23 12.26
C VAL A 152 14.53 -1.25 13.48
N ASP A 153 15.82 -1.09 13.24
CA ASP A 153 16.86 -0.96 14.26
C ASP A 153 16.82 -2.09 15.33
N GLY A 154 16.48 -3.30 14.88
CA GLY A 154 16.35 -4.53 15.68
C GLY A 154 14.94 -4.82 16.23
N LYS A 155 13.98 -3.91 16.05
CA LYS A 155 12.63 -3.97 16.63
C LYS A 155 11.51 -4.11 15.60
N LEU A 156 10.32 -4.46 16.08
CA LEU A 156 9.09 -4.60 15.31
C LEU A 156 8.04 -3.57 15.78
N TYR A 157 7.39 -2.92 14.82
CA TYR A 157 6.42 -1.83 15.04
C TYR A 157 5.11 -2.00 14.25
N GLY A 158 4.98 -3.13 13.56
CA GLY A 158 3.85 -3.52 12.73
C GLY A 158 4.10 -4.92 12.20
N VAL A 159 3.02 -5.58 11.75
CA VAL A 159 3.11 -6.92 11.13
C VAL A 159 2.61 -6.82 9.70
N ILE A 160 3.36 -7.43 8.77
CA ILE A 160 2.99 -7.53 7.37
C ILE A 160 1.89 -8.58 7.19
N SER A 161 0.91 -8.27 6.34
CA SER A 161 -0.23 -9.14 5.99
C SER A 161 -0.11 -9.80 4.62
N CYS A 162 0.87 -9.42 3.80
CA CYS A 162 1.10 -9.94 2.45
C CYS A 162 2.42 -9.41 1.83
N ILE A 163 2.84 -9.99 0.71
CA ILE A 163 3.70 -9.30 -0.25
C ILE A 163 2.91 -8.90 -1.49
N VAL A 164 3.37 -7.84 -2.15
CA VAL A 164 2.91 -7.37 -3.47
C VAL A 164 4.10 -6.83 -4.26
N GLY A 165 4.04 -6.88 -5.58
CA GLY A 165 5.08 -6.34 -6.47
C GLY A 165 4.55 -6.06 -7.87
N PRO A 166 5.25 -5.26 -8.70
CA PRO A 166 4.83 -5.00 -10.07
C PRO A 166 4.95 -6.23 -10.97
N GLU A 167 3.94 -6.42 -11.81
CA GLU A 167 3.85 -7.46 -12.84
C GLU A 167 3.17 -6.92 -14.11
N LEU A 168 2.99 -7.77 -15.14
CA LEU A 168 2.46 -7.39 -16.44
C LEU A 168 1.12 -8.09 -16.73
N PHE A 169 0.04 -7.35 -16.60
CA PHE A 169 -1.30 -7.80 -16.99
C PHE A 169 -1.53 -7.63 -18.49
N TYR A 170 -2.31 -8.52 -19.10
CA TYR A 170 -2.69 -8.44 -20.51
C TYR A 170 -4.12 -8.93 -20.78
N ASN A 171 -4.68 -8.49 -21.90
CA ASN A 171 -6.01 -8.88 -22.38
C ASN A 171 -5.87 -9.97 -23.45
N LYS A 172 -6.27 -11.22 -23.14
CA LYS A 172 -6.05 -12.40 -24.00
C LYS A 172 -6.73 -12.27 -25.36
N GLU A 173 -8.00 -11.82 -25.38
CA GLU A 173 -8.77 -11.62 -26.61
C GLU A 173 -8.06 -10.73 -27.63
N ILE A 174 -7.31 -9.72 -27.16
CA ILE A 174 -6.55 -8.80 -28.00
C ILE A 174 -5.32 -9.49 -28.62
N PHE A 175 -4.65 -10.36 -27.87
CA PHE A 175 -3.50 -11.14 -28.35
C PHE A 175 -3.93 -12.22 -29.35
N ASP A 176 -5.00 -12.95 -29.06
CA ASP A 176 -5.58 -13.97 -29.96
C ASP A 176 -6.00 -13.34 -31.30
N LYS A 177 -6.71 -12.21 -31.24
CA LYS A 177 -7.12 -11.43 -32.41
C LYS A 177 -5.94 -10.88 -33.23
N ALA A 178 -4.80 -10.64 -32.58
CA ALA A 178 -3.56 -10.22 -33.23
C ALA A 178 -2.70 -11.40 -33.74
N GLY A 179 -2.99 -12.64 -33.30
CA GLY A 179 -2.16 -13.82 -33.58
C GLY A 179 -0.77 -13.74 -32.95
N LEU A 180 -0.64 -13.09 -31.78
CA LEU A 180 0.63 -12.88 -31.08
C LEU A 180 0.74 -13.77 -29.84
N PRO A 181 1.95 -14.25 -29.48
CA PRO A 181 2.16 -14.99 -28.23
C PRO A 181 1.92 -14.06 -27.03
N TYR A 182 1.34 -14.62 -25.97
CA TYR A 182 1.14 -13.93 -24.70
C TYR A 182 2.46 -13.52 -24.02
N PRO A 183 2.45 -12.49 -23.15
CA PRO A 183 3.53 -12.19 -22.23
C PRO A 183 3.92 -13.44 -21.41
N PRO A 184 5.22 -13.78 -21.31
CA PRO A 184 5.67 -14.91 -20.51
C PRO A 184 5.41 -14.70 -19.01
N SER A 185 4.97 -15.74 -18.31
CA SER A 185 4.91 -15.80 -16.85
C SER A 185 6.20 -16.42 -16.25
N ASP A 186 7.06 -16.99 -17.08
CA ASP A 186 8.36 -17.54 -16.68
C ASP A 186 9.46 -16.46 -16.79
N PRO A 187 10.13 -16.07 -15.68
CA PRO A 187 11.16 -15.02 -15.69
C PRO A 187 12.39 -15.35 -16.55
N ALA A 188 12.73 -16.63 -16.73
CA ALA A 188 13.80 -17.03 -17.63
C ALA A 188 13.44 -16.74 -19.11
N LYS A 189 12.15 -16.89 -19.45
CA LYS A 189 11.59 -16.64 -20.80
C LYS A 189 11.13 -15.19 -21.03
N ALA A 190 11.18 -14.32 -20.02
CA ALA A 190 10.75 -12.92 -20.10
C ALA A 190 11.27 -12.21 -21.36
N TRP A 191 10.39 -11.50 -22.08
CA TRP A 191 10.77 -10.72 -23.25
C TRP A 191 11.84 -9.69 -22.89
N THR A 192 12.83 -9.53 -23.77
CA THR A 192 13.68 -8.33 -23.74
C THR A 192 12.84 -7.08 -24.00
N TRP A 193 13.31 -5.93 -23.54
CA TRP A 193 12.59 -4.67 -23.69
C TRP A 193 12.24 -4.35 -25.16
N ASP A 194 13.13 -4.64 -26.11
CA ASP A 194 12.86 -4.43 -27.54
C ASP A 194 11.87 -5.44 -28.15
N GLU A 195 11.86 -6.70 -27.69
CA GLU A 195 10.80 -7.66 -28.08
C GLU A 195 9.43 -7.20 -27.58
N PHE A 196 9.36 -6.77 -26.32
CA PHE A 196 8.16 -6.18 -25.73
C PHE A 196 7.69 -4.92 -26.48
N ARG A 197 8.60 -4.01 -26.84
CA ARG A 197 8.29 -2.83 -27.68
C ARG A 197 7.71 -3.23 -29.02
N GLU A 198 8.31 -4.20 -29.71
CA GLU A 198 7.81 -4.68 -31.01
C GLU A 198 6.45 -5.39 -30.90
N VAL A 199 6.14 -6.04 -29.77
CA VAL A 199 4.79 -6.54 -29.47
C VAL A 199 3.82 -5.37 -29.22
N ALA A 200 4.17 -4.42 -28.36
CA ALA A 200 3.33 -3.26 -28.05
C ALA A 200 3.00 -2.43 -29.30
N LYS A 201 3.96 -2.25 -30.22
CA LYS A 201 3.75 -1.56 -31.50
C LYS A 201 2.76 -2.30 -32.41
N LYS A 202 2.84 -3.63 -32.51
CA LYS A 202 1.87 -4.44 -33.27
C LYS A 202 0.47 -4.42 -32.64
N LEU A 203 0.39 -4.29 -31.32
CA LEU A 203 -0.85 -4.14 -30.56
C LEU A 203 -1.39 -2.70 -30.50
N THR A 204 -0.74 -1.74 -31.17
CA THR A 204 -1.20 -0.35 -31.23
C THR A 204 -2.05 -0.14 -32.49
N VAL A 205 -3.36 0.04 -32.31
CA VAL A 205 -4.34 0.16 -33.40
C VAL A 205 -4.72 1.63 -33.61
N LYS A 206 -4.75 2.05 -34.88
CA LYS A 206 -5.17 3.39 -35.30
C LYS A 206 -6.38 3.34 -36.24
N ASP A 207 -7.25 4.33 -36.10
CA ASP A 207 -8.34 4.65 -37.02
C ASP A 207 -8.07 6.05 -37.59
N GLY A 208 -7.58 6.09 -38.84
CA GLY A 208 -6.90 7.27 -39.38
C GLY A 208 -5.70 7.68 -38.52
N ASP A 209 -5.62 8.97 -38.18
CA ASP A 209 -4.57 9.51 -37.31
C ASP A 209 -4.78 9.20 -35.82
N LYS A 210 -5.98 8.72 -35.42
CA LYS A 210 -6.36 8.54 -34.02
C LYS A 210 -6.01 7.13 -33.53
N VAL A 211 -5.30 7.04 -32.40
CA VAL A 211 -5.12 5.76 -31.68
C VAL A 211 -6.45 5.35 -31.04
N THR A 212 -6.85 4.09 -31.22
CA THR A 212 -8.07 3.50 -30.64
C THR A 212 -7.78 2.45 -29.56
N GLN A 213 -6.58 1.87 -29.62
CA GLN A 213 -5.98 0.92 -28.67
C GLN A 213 -4.46 1.16 -28.66
N HIS A 214 -3.86 1.32 -27.48
CA HIS A 214 -2.41 1.37 -27.27
C HIS A 214 -1.88 -0.04 -26.92
N GLY A 215 -0.60 -0.30 -27.20
CA GLY A 215 0.04 -1.57 -26.87
C GLY A 215 0.27 -1.79 -25.38
N ALA A 216 0.66 -0.74 -24.64
CA ALA A 216 1.06 -0.83 -23.23
C ALA A 216 0.72 0.43 -22.43
N TYR A 217 0.62 0.30 -21.11
CA TYR A 217 0.61 1.42 -20.16
C TYR A 217 1.17 1.01 -18.77
N GLY A 218 1.35 1.97 -17.86
CA GLY A 218 1.71 1.77 -16.45
C GLY A 218 3.20 1.94 -16.13
N PHE A 219 4.06 1.80 -17.14
CA PHE A 219 5.52 1.79 -17.01
C PHE A 219 6.19 3.08 -16.47
N GLU A 220 5.49 4.21 -16.45
CA GLU A 220 5.97 5.48 -15.86
C GLU A 220 5.85 5.50 -14.32
N ALA A 221 5.12 4.57 -13.70
CA ALA A 221 4.92 4.52 -12.25
C ALA A 221 6.23 4.16 -11.50
N GLN A 222 6.57 4.92 -10.46
CA GLN A 222 7.82 4.81 -9.68
C GLN A 222 8.19 3.36 -9.34
N TYR A 223 7.22 2.55 -8.89
CA TYR A 223 7.48 1.17 -8.48
C TYR A 223 7.74 0.24 -9.69
N VAL A 224 7.09 0.43 -10.84
CA VAL A 224 7.40 -0.30 -12.08
C VAL A 224 8.76 0.13 -12.62
N THR A 225 9.01 1.43 -12.73
CA THR A 225 10.31 1.98 -13.19
C THR A 225 11.45 1.49 -12.30
N THR A 226 11.25 1.41 -10.98
CA THR A 226 12.23 0.86 -10.03
C THR A 226 12.58 -0.59 -10.32
N ALA A 227 11.60 -1.45 -10.60
CA ALA A 227 11.83 -2.85 -10.95
C ALA A 227 12.65 -2.99 -12.24
N LEU A 228 12.37 -2.16 -13.26
CA LEU A 228 13.14 -2.14 -14.50
C LEU A 228 14.58 -1.63 -14.31
N ILE A 229 14.81 -0.63 -13.44
CA ILE A 229 16.16 -0.16 -13.11
C ILE A 229 16.95 -1.29 -12.42
N MET A 230 16.34 -2.01 -11.48
CA MET A 230 16.94 -3.19 -10.83
C MET A 230 17.23 -4.31 -11.85
N GLY A 231 16.30 -4.57 -12.78
CA GLY A 231 16.47 -5.50 -13.91
C GLY A 231 17.46 -5.05 -15.00
N ASN A 232 17.99 -3.83 -14.89
CA ASN A 232 19.14 -3.33 -15.67
C ASN A 232 20.43 -3.21 -14.83
N GLU A 233 20.46 -3.75 -13.60
CA GLU A 233 21.54 -3.61 -12.60
C GLU A 233 21.83 -2.16 -12.14
N GLY A 234 20.91 -1.22 -12.38
CA GLY A 234 21.09 0.19 -12.04
C GLY A 234 21.02 0.44 -10.52
N LYS A 235 22.03 1.14 -9.98
CA LYS A 235 22.13 1.40 -8.53
C LYS A 235 21.26 2.59 -8.11
N ILE A 236 20.19 2.35 -7.34
CA ILE A 236 19.31 3.43 -6.87
C ILE A 236 19.82 4.06 -5.57
N PHE A 237 20.22 3.24 -4.59
CA PHE A 237 20.82 3.68 -3.32
C PHE A 237 22.08 2.87 -2.99
N ASN A 238 22.84 3.31 -1.99
CA ASN A 238 23.80 2.44 -1.29
C ASN A 238 23.12 1.43 -0.37
N ASP A 239 23.93 0.50 0.09
CA ASP A 239 23.57 -0.71 0.80
C ASP A 239 22.99 -0.42 2.20
N THR A 240 23.25 0.78 2.73
CA THR A 240 22.69 1.35 3.97
C THR A 240 21.48 2.26 3.74
N TYR A 241 21.10 2.53 2.49
CA TYR A 241 19.99 3.39 2.06
C TYR A 241 20.06 4.86 2.53
N ASP A 242 21.24 5.32 2.95
CA ASP A 242 21.50 6.71 3.38
C ASP A 242 21.96 7.65 2.24
N LYS A 243 22.22 7.10 1.04
CA LYS A 243 22.66 7.86 -0.13
C LYS A 243 22.11 7.28 -1.45
N MET A 244 21.53 8.14 -2.28
CA MET A 244 21.08 7.86 -3.65
C MET A 244 22.23 7.92 -4.67
N PHE A 245 22.13 7.08 -5.70
CA PHE A 245 23.10 6.90 -6.80
C PHE A 245 22.40 6.75 -8.18
N ILE A 246 21.15 7.21 -8.30
CA ILE A 246 20.27 6.99 -9.46
C ILE A 246 20.76 7.64 -10.76
N ASN A 247 21.72 8.58 -10.72
CA ASN A 247 22.27 9.25 -11.90
C ASN A 247 23.31 8.38 -12.64
N ASN A 248 22.93 7.15 -13.01
CA ASN A 248 23.76 6.16 -13.70
C ASN A 248 23.22 5.81 -15.10
N PRO A 249 24.06 5.27 -16.02
CA PRO A 249 23.65 4.92 -17.38
C PRO A 249 22.47 3.94 -17.44
N GLU A 250 22.42 2.96 -16.54
CA GLU A 250 21.42 1.90 -16.50
C GLU A 250 20.03 2.48 -16.20
N ALA A 251 19.94 3.44 -15.27
CA ALA A 251 18.71 4.17 -14.97
C ALA A 251 18.30 5.11 -16.11
N LYS A 252 19.25 5.83 -16.73
CA LYS A 252 18.99 6.70 -17.89
C LYS A 252 18.35 5.91 -19.03
N GLN A 253 18.94 4.77 -19.37
CA GLN A 253 18.43 3.87 -20.39
C GLN A 253 16.99 3.44 -20.10
N VAL A 254 16.65 3.08 -18.85
CA VAL A 254 15.29 2.69 -18.48
C VAL A 254 14.29 3.85 -18.61
N PHE A 255 14.61 5.03 -18.07
CA PHE A 255 13.74 6.21 -18.17
C PHE A 255 13.49 6.61 -19.64
N GLU A 256 14.54 6.66 -20.46
CA GLU A 256 14.42 6.97 -21.90
C GLU A 256 13.62 5.90 -22.64
N ALA A 257 13.84 4.62 -22.32
CA ALA A 257 13.16 3.50 -22.96
C ALA A 257 11.66 3.44 -22.63
N VAL A 258 11.27 3.79 -21.39
CA VAL A 258 9.86 4.00 -20.99
C VAL A 258 9.25 5.18 -21.72
N LEU A 259 9.92 6.35 -21.72
CA LEU A 259 9.43 7.56 -22.39
C LEU A 259 9.26 7.35 -23.92
N ASN A 260 10.11 6.52 -24.52
CA ASN A 260 10.06 6.19 -25.94
C ASN A 260 8.86 5.31 -26.34
N LEU A 261 8.28 4.51 -25.43
CA LEU A 261 6.99 3.83 -25.68
C LEU A 261 5.92 4.83 -26.11
N ARG A 262 5.91 6.00 -25.48
CA ARG A 262 5.00 7.10 -25.80
C ARG A 262 5.50 7.93 -26.98
N LYS A 263 6.72 8.48 -26.89
CA LYS A 263 7.23 9.50 -27.82
C LYS A 263 7.69 8.97 -29.18
N ALA A 264 8.29 7.78 -29.24
CA ALA A 264 8.85 7.21 -30.46
C ALA A 264 7.95 6.12 -31.06
N ASP A 265 7.44 5.22 -30.23
CA ASP A 265 6.66 4.07 -30.68
C ASP A 265 5.15 4.34 -30.74
N ASN A 266 4.66 5.42 -30.09
CA ASN A 266 3.23 5.76 -29.97
C ASN A 266 2.40 4.61 -29.31
N ALA A 267 3.08 3.66 -28.66
CA ALA A 267 2.53 2.43 -28.12
C ALA A 267 1.99 2.57 -26.68
N ALA A 268 2.23 3.71 -26.03
CA ALA A 268 1.61 4.10 -24.77
C ALA A 268 0.85 5.45 -24.89
N PRO A 269 -0.20 5.68 -24.09
CA PRO A 269 -0.88 6.97 -24.00
C PRO A 269 -0.04 8.00 -23.24
N ASP A 270 -0.46 9.27 -23.29
CA ASP A 270 0.00 10.33 -22.38
C ASP A 270 -0.78 10.24 -21.06
N ALA A 271 -0.08 10.22 -19.92
CA ALA A 271 -0.69 10.22 -18.59
C ALA A 271 -1.71 11.35 -18.39
N ILE A 272 -1.46 12.53 -18.96
CA ILE A 272 -2.39 13.68 -18.93
C ILE A 272 -3.69 13.36 -19.70
N THR A 273 -3.67 12.43 -20.66
CA THR A 273 -4.91 11.93 -21.30
C THR A 273 -5.76 11.16 -20.30
N LEU A 274 -5.13 10.39 -19.41
CA LEU A 274 -5.79 9.44 -18.51
C LEU A 274 -6.55 10.18 -17.41
N GLU A 275 -5.91 11.17 -16.78
CA GLU A 275 -6.57 12.12 -15.87
C GLU A 275 -7.82 12.76 -16.51
N LYS A 276 -7.75 13.06 -17.81
CA LYS A 276 -8.81 13.74 -18.57
C LYS A 276 -9.96 12.83 -19.00
N VAL A 277 -9.79 11.50 -19.06
CA VAL A 277 -10.91 10.56 -19.23
C VAL A 277 -11.46 10.01 -17.91
N GLY A 278 -10.73 10.13 -16.80
CA GLY A 278 -11.17 9.64 -15.48
C GLY A 278 -11.32 8.11 -15.37
N MET A 279 -10.87 7.39 -16.40
CA MET A 279 -10.86 5.94 -16.47
C MET A 279 -9.64 5.41 -15.71
N GLN A 280 -9.82 4.35 -14.92
CA GLN A 280 -8.71 3.73 -14.18
C GLN A 280 -7.92 2.74 -15.06
N PRO A 281 -6.64 2.45 -14.75
CA PRO A 281 -5.79 1.62 -15.62
C PRO A 281 -6.38 0.23 -15.91
N HIS A 282 -6.93 -0.42 -14.88
CA HIS A 282 -7.62 -1.72 -15.00
C HIS A 282 -8.83 -1.67 -15.97
N GLN A 283 -9.61 -0.58 -15.96
CA GLN A 283 -10.71 -0.36 -16.91
C GLN A 283 -10.20 -0.17 -18.35
N MET A 284 -9.00 0.40 -18.55
CA MET A 284 -8.40 0.54 -19.88
C MET A 284 -7.99 -0.82 -20.46
N LEU A 285 -7.53 -1.75 -19.61
CA LEU A 285 -7.18 -3.10 -20.02
C LEU A 285 -8.43 -3.92 -20.37
N GLN A 286 -9.45 -3.88 -19.50
CA GLN A 286 -10.75 -4.52 -19.74
C GLN A 286 -11.40 -4.02 -21.06
N THR A 287 -11.43 -2.70 -21.27
CA THR A 287 -12.09 -2.10 -22.45
C THR A 287 -11.24 -2.04 -23.72
N GLY A 288 -10.06 -2.67 -23.72
CA GLY A 288 -9.15 -2.70 -24.86
C GLY A 288 -8.67 -1.33 -25.32
N LYS A 289 -8.50 -0.39 -24.38
CA LYS A 289 -7.81 0.90 -24.60
C LYS A 289 -6.30 0.72 -24.49
N VAL A 290 -5.85 -0.23 -23.68
CA VAL A 290 -4.48 -0.75 -23.65
C VAL A 290 -4.52 -2.27 -23.80
N ALA A 291 -3.55 -2.87 -24.50
CA ALA A 291 -3.46 -4.33 -24.64
C ALA A 291 -2.69 -5.00 -23.49
N MET A 292 -1.76 -4.26 -22.89
CA MET A 292 -0.96 -4.65 -21.72
C MET A 292 -0.93 -3.51 -20.69
N LEU A 293 -0.80 -3.85 -19.42
CA LEU A 293 -0.74 -2.94 -18.28
C LEU A 293 0.31 -3.44 -17.28
N ALA A 294 1.36 -2.65 -17.04
CA ALA A 294 2.26 -2.89 -15.91
C ALA A 294 1.72 -2.17 -14.67
N ASP A 295 1.41 -2.93 -13.62
CA ASP A 295 0.78 -2.44 -12.38
C ASP A 295 1.19 -3.39 -11.24
N GLY A 296 0.84 -3.07 -10.00
CA GLY A 296 1.07 -3.98 -8.87
C GLY A 296 0.12 -5.18 -8.88
N SER A 297 0.59 -6.30 -8.33
CA SER A 297 -0.18 -7.54 -8.22
C SER A 297 -1.50 -7.42 -7.46
N TRP A 298 -1.71 -6.31 -6.73
CA TRP A 298 -2.99 -5.97 -6.09
C TRP A 298 -4.15 -5.77 -7.07
N SER A 299 -3.85 -5.39 -8.32
CA SER A 299 -4.88 -5.14 -9.34
C SER A 299 -5.55 -6.43 -9.85
N LEU A 300 -4.98 -7.61 -9.55
CA LEU A 300 -5.53 -8.89 -9.97
C LEU A 300 -6.93 -9.17 -9.39
N GLN A 301 -7.23 -8.79 -8.14
CA GLN A 301 -8.58 -8.95 -7.55
C GLN A 301 -9.66 -8.25 -8.38
N GLU A 302 -9.41 -7.01 -8.83
CA GLU A 302 -10.37 -6.28 -9.66
C GLU A 302 -10.40 -6.83 -11.09
N LEU A 303 -9.23 -7.11 -11.68
CA LEU A 303 -9.13 -7.60 -13.06
C LEU A 303 -9.78 -8.97 -13.26
N ALA A 304 -9.61 -9.90 -12.32
CA ALA A 304 -10.23 -11.24 -12.38
C ALA A 304 -11.75 -11.21 -12.18
N GLN A 305 -12.32 -10.14 -11.62
CA GLN A 305 -13.77 -9.94 -11.49
C GLN A 305 -14.39 -9.13 -12.65
N MET A 306 -13.57 -8.69 -13.61
CA MET A 306 -14.06 -7.99 -14.81
C MET A 306 -14.45 -8.97 -15.92
N ASN A 307 -15.47 -8.58 -16.70
CA ASN A 307 -15.95 -9.39 -17.84
C ASN A 307 -15.00 -9.28 -19.05
N PHE A 308 -13.81 -9.86 -18.96
CA PHE A 308 -12.86 -10.11 -20.05
C PHE A 308 -11.84 -11.18 -19.63
N GLU A 309 -11.16 -11.83 -20.58
CA GLU A 309 -10.09 -12.77 -20.24
C GLU A 309 -8.76 -12.05 -19.96
N VAL A 310 -8.44 -11.87 -18.67
CA VAL A 310 -7.12 -11.39 -18.21
C VAL A 310 -6.07 -12.51 -18.24
N GLY A 311 -4.81 -12.14 -18.47
CA GLY A 311 -3.64 -12.95 -18.18
C GLY A 311 -2.58 -12.15 -17.41
N VAL A 312 -1.68 -12.87 -16.75
CA VAL A 312 -0.60 -12.32 -15.91
C VAL A 312 0.74 -12.85 -16.40
N GLY A 313 1.74 -11.97 -16.50
CA GLY A 313 3.11 -12.30 -16.88
C GLY A 313 4.13 -11.44 -16.14
N VAL A 314 5.41 -11.78 -16.28
CA VAL A 314 6.51 -11.00 -15.67
C VAL A 314 6.79 -9.70 -16.44
N LEU A 315 7.46 -8.76 -15.79
CA LEU A 315 7.94 -7.54 -16.45
C LEU A 315 8.99 -7.87 -17.55
N PRO A 316 9.02 -7.11 -18.66
CA PRO A 316 10.05 -7.24 -19.69
C PRO A 316 11.42 -6.81 -19.15
N LYS A 317 12.49 -7.48 -19.58
CA LYS A 317 13.85 -7.31 -19.05
C LYS A 317 14.77 -6.45 -19.91
N PHE A 318 15.66 -5.72 -19.25
CA PHE A 318 16.83 -5.11 -19.90
C PHE A 318 18.00 -6.09 -19.90
N LYS A 319 18.37 -6.58 -18.71
CA LYS A 319 19.31 -7.68 -18.51
C LYS A 319 18.59 -8.88 -17.90
N GLU A 320 17.93 -8.67 -16.75
CA GLU A 320 17.21 -9.69 -15.99
C GLU A 320 15.75 -9.30 -15.70
N SER A 321 14.89 -10.31 -15.55
CA SER A 321 13.48 -10.10 -15.23
C SER A 321 13.32 -9.96 -13.71
N VAL A 322 13.15 -8.73 -13.25
CA VAL A 322 13.12 -8.39 -11.81
C VAL A 322 11.77 -7.79 -11.44
N THR A 323 11.23 -8.25 -10.32
CA THR A 323 10.27 -7.50 -9.49
C THR A 323 10.89 -7.21 -8.13
N HIS A 324 10.22 -6.40 -7.32
CA HIS A 324 10.57 -6.17 -5.93
C HIS A 324 9.33 -6.38 -5.05
N VAL A 325 9.54 -6.68 -3.78
CA VAL A 325 8.45 -6.80 -2.81
C VAL A 325 8.26 -5.53 -2.00
N GLN A 326 7.02 -5.02 -2.08
CA GLN A 326 6.38 -4.14 -1.12
C GLN A 326 5.41 -4.98 -0.26
N ALA A 327 4.80 -4.35 0.74
CA ALA A 327 3.88 -5.05 1.64
C ALA A 327 2.82 -4.12 2.24
N HIS A 328 1.62 -4.66 2.44
CA HIS A 328 0.63 -4.05 3.32
C HIS A 328 0.96 -4.47 4.77
N MET A 329 1.12 -3.49 5.66
CA MET A 329 1.47 -3.72 7.05
C MET A 329 0.51 -2.99 7.99
N HIS A 330 0.17 -3.66 9.09
CA HIS A 330 -0.71 -3.14 10.12
C HIS A 330 0.12 -2.68 11.31
N SER A 331 -0.07 -1.42 11.73
CA SER A 331 0.60 -0.83 12.88
C SER A 331 -0.41 -0.27 13.86
N ALA A 332 -0.09 -0.36 15.16
CA ALA A 332 -0.83 0.31 16.22
C ALA A 332 -0.17 1.66 16.57
N TRP A 333 -0.95 2.65 16.97
CA TRP A 333 -0.42 3.95 17.39
C TRP A 333 0.29 3.85 18.74
N ALA A 334 1.48 4.45 18.87
CA ALA A 334 2.24 4.43 20.13
C ALA A 334 1.47 4.97 21.34
N ASN A 335 0.57 5.94 21.12
CA ASN A 335 -0.24 6.58 22.16
C ASN A 335 -1.69 6.01 22.24
N THR A 336 -1.97 4.84 21.67
CA THR A 336 -3.28 4.18 21.85
C THR A 336 -3.59 3.95 23.34
N LYS A 337 -4.87 4.07 23.70
CA LYS A 337 -5.35 3.75 25.05
C LYS A 337 -5.58 2.25 25.27
N TYR A 338 -5.49 1.46 24.20
CA TYR A 338 -5.87 0.05 24.16
C TYR A 338 -4.76 -0.82 23.54
N PRO A 339 -3.50 -0.77 24.03
CA PRO A 339 -2.35 -1.37 23.35
C PRO A 339 -2.38 -2.90 23.27
N ASN A 340 -3.19 -3.56 24.08
CA ASN A 340 -3.35 -5.02 24.03
C ASN A 340 -4.43 -5.43 23.02
N GLU A 341 -5.49 -4.64 22.90
CA GLU A 341 -6.59 -4.84 21.95
C GLU A 341 -6.17 -4.41 20.54
N ALA A 342 -5.43 -3.30 20.43
CA ALA A 342 -4.78 -2.87 19.19
C ALA A 342 -3.76 -3.92 18.72
N TRP A 343 -3.01 -4.56 19.62
CA TRP A 343 -2.17 -5.71 19.28
C TRP A 343 -2.99 -6.89 18.77
N LYS A 344 -4.06 -7.30 19.47
CA LYS A 344 -4.95 -8.37 18.99
C LYS A 344 -5.47 -8.13 17.58
N LEU A 345 -5.81 -6.88 17.25
CA LEU A 345 -6.25 -6.49 15.91
C LEU A 345 -5.11 -6.52 14.88
N VAL A 346 -3.93 -5.96 15.19
CA VAL A 346 -2.74 -6.00 14.31
C VAL A 346 -2.30 -7.43 14.02
N ALA A 347 -2.31 -8.31 15.03
CA ALA A 347 -2.04 -9.73 14.88
C ALA A 347 -3.12 -10.40 14.01
N TYR A 348 -4.41 -10.25 14.30
CA TYR A 348 -5.46 -10.85 13.48
C TYR A 348 -5.35 -10.44 11.99
N LEU A 349 -5.07 -9.16 11.71
CA LEU A 349 -4.89 -8.62 10.36
C LEU A 349 -3.62 -9.13 9.64
N SER A 350 -2.83 -10.00 10.27
CA SER A 350 -1.67 -10.70 9.69
C SER A 350 -1.72 -12.22 9.93
N SER A 351 -2.88 -12.75 10.32
CA SER A 351 -3.13 -14.17 10.57
C SER A 351 -3.36 -14.94 9.27
N ASP A 352 -3.10 -16.24 9.29
CA ASP A 352 -3.38 -17.16 8.19
C ASP A 352 -4.84 -17.08 7.72
N GLU A 353 -5.80 -16.88 8.63
CA GLU A 353 -7.23 -16.70 8.29
C GLU A 353 -7.43 -15.47 7.39
N TYR A 354 -6.95 -14.31 7.85
CA TYR A 354 -7.11 -13.03 7.15
C TYR A 354 -6.31 -13.00 5.84
N GLN A 355 -5.05 -13.47 5.86
CA GLN A 355 -4.22 -13.55 4.65
C GLN A 355 -4.84 -14.48 3.61
N THR A 356 -5.21 -15.71 4.01
CA THR A 356 -5.78 -16.70 3.08
C THR A 356 -7.06 -16.21 2.43
N GLN A 357 -7.91 -15.44 3.14
CA GLN A 357 -9.10 -14.84 2.54
C GLN A 357 -8.75 -13.85 1.43
N ASN A 358 -7.86 -12.87 1.70
CA ASN A 358 -7.50 -11.84 0.72
C ASN A 358 -6.71 -12.41 -0.47
N VAL A 359 -5.80 -13.37 -0.22
CA VAL A 359 -5.04 -14.04 -1.29
C VAL A 359 -5.97 -14.87 -2.18
N LYS A 360 -6.94 -15.63 -1.65
CA LYS A 360 -7.94 -16.36 -2.47
C LYS A 360 -8.69 -15.48 -3.47
N GLU A 361 -8.94 -14.24 -3.10
CA GLU A 361 -9.67 -13.26 -3.91
C GLU A 361 -8.75 -12.59 -4.97
N GLY A 362 -7.47 -12.95 -5.04
CA GLY A 362 -6.48 -12.38 -5.97
C GLY A 362 -5.92 -11.03 -5.52
N LEU A 363 -6.14 -10.60 -4.27
CA LEU A 363 -5.78 -9.26 -3.82
C LEU A 363 -4.31 -9.12 -3.45
N TRP A 364 -3.69 -10.15 -2.88
CA TRP A 364 -2.27 -10.12 -2.53
C TRP A 364 -1.62 -11.50 -2.71
N LEU A 365 -0.33 -11.62 -2.38
CA LEU A 365 0.39 -12.89 -2.29
C LEU A 365 0.83 -13.18 -0.83
N PRO A 366 0.98 -14.46 -0.43
CA PRO A 366 1.39 -14.80 0.93
C PRO A 366 2.76 -14.25 1.31
N ASP A 367 2.93 -13.86 2.59
CA ASP A 367 4.23 -13.50 3.17
C ASP A 367 4.85 -14.63 4.02
N ARG A 368 4.21 -15.81 4.05
CA ARG A 368 4.65 -17.06 4.73
C ARG A 368 5.21 -18.07 3.72
N LYS A 369 6.33 -18.71 4.03
CA LYS A 369 6.93 -19.82 3.25
C LYS A 369 6.02 -21.05 3.25
N SER A 370 5.39 -21.34 4.39
CA SER A 370 4.43 -22.44 4.55
C SER A 370 3.30 -22.41 3.51
N LEU A 371 2.84 -21.22 3.11
CA LEU A 371 1.80 -21.04 2.09
C LEU A 371 2.28 -21.19 0.63
N TYR A 372 3.58 -21.36 0.39
CA TYR A 372 4.13 -21.73 -0.92
C TYR A 372 4.53 -23.22 -1.03
N THR A 373 4.28 -24.01 0.02
CA THR A 373 4.31 -25.49 -0.09
C THR A 373 3.12 -26.00 -0.91
N GLU A 374 3.11 -27.26 -1.35
CA GLU A 374 2.00 -27.84 -2.11
C GLU A 374 0.65 -27.72 -1.36
N GLU A 375 0.61 -28.16 -0.09
CA GLU A 375 -0.53 -27.96 0.83
C GLU A 375 -0.81 -26.48 1.14
N GLY A 376 0.21 -25.62 1.05
CA GLY A 376 0.09 -24.18 1.17
C GLY A 376 -0.65 -23.55 -0.01
N MET A 377 -0.25 -23.90 -1.23
CA MET A 377 -0.85 -23.44 -2.49
C MET A 377 -2.31 -23.89 -2.60
N GLU A 378 -2.63 -25.13 -2.22
CA GLU A 378 -4.02 -25.63 -2.14
C GLU A 378 -4.95 -24.76 -1.28
N LYS A 379 -4.40 -24.02 -0.30
CA LYS A 379 -5.20 -23.14 0.58
C LYS A 379 -5.61 -21.85 -0.10
N TRP A 380 -4.99 -21.40 -1.20
CA TRP A 380 -5.28 -20.08 -1.77
C TRP A 380 -5.27 -19.97 -3.30
N TYR A 381 -4.44 -20.75 -4.01
CA TYR A 381 -4.34 -20.67 -5.45
C TYR A 381 -5.59 -21.21 -6.13
N SER A 382 -6.06 -20.51 -7.17
CA SER A 382 -7.05 -21.02 -8.11
C SER A 382 -6.70 -20.59 -9.53
N GLU A 383 -6.92 -21.49 -10.48
CA GLU A 383 -6.68 -21.23 -11.91
C GLU A 383 -7.65 -20.18 -12.48
N GLU A 384 -8.85 -20.08 -11.91
CA GLU A 384 -9.88 -19.08 -12.26
C GLU A 384 -9.44 -17.64 -11.97
N ILE A 385 -8.72 -17.40 -10.86
CA ILE A 385 -8.25 -16.07 -10.46
C ILE A 385 -6.85 -15.77 -10.98
N TYR A 386 -5.92 -16.73 -10.86
CA TYR A 386 -4.49 -16.51 -11.17
C TYR A 386 -4.08 -16.97 -12.58
N GLY A 387 -4.80 -17.92 -13.18
CA GLY A 387 -4.37 -18.63 -14.39
C GLY A 387 -3.30 -19.69 -14.12
N GLU A 388 -3.24 -20.71 -14.99
CA GLU A 388 -2.30 -21.85 -14.88
C GLU A 388 -0.83 -21.43 -14.74
N GLU A 389 -0.42 -20.51 -15.62
CA GLU A 389 0.96 -20.05 -15.77
C GLU A 389 1.50 -19.25 -14.57
N PHE A 390 0.64 -18.72 -13.68
CA PHE A 390 1.08 -17.95 -12.51
C PHE A 390 2.01 -18.76 -11.57
N LYS A 391 1.92 -20.09 -11.60
CA LYS A 391 2.83 -20.96 -10.84
C LYS A 391 4.31 -20.74 -11.18
N SER A 392 4.66 -20.29 -12.40
CA SER A 392 6.05 -19.93 -12.74
C SER A 392 6.50 -18.57 -12.20
N MET A 393 5.58 -17.74 -11.70
CA MET A 393 5.86 -16.46 -11.06
C MET A 393 6.08 -16.58 -9.54
N VAL A 394 5.76 -17.72 -8.93
CA VAL A 394 5.95 -17.94 -7.48
C VAL A 394 7.42 -17.75 -7.08
N ASP A 395 8.35 -18.41 -7.77
CA ASP A 395 9.79 -18.27 -7.51
C ASP A 395 10.31 -16.85 -7.79
N TRP A 396 9.64 -16.09 -8.68
CA TRP A 396 9.98 -14.69 -8.98
C TRP A 396 9.61 -13.76 -7.80
N PHE A 397 8.45 -13.98 -7.16
CA PHE A 397 8.01 -13.19 -6.01
C PHE A 397 8.71 -13.56 -4.69
N ILE A 398 8.90 -14.85 -4.37
CA ILE A 398 9.48 -15.24 -3.07
C ILE A 398 10.98 -14.89 -2.93
N ASN A 399 11.68 -14.77 -4.06
CA ASN A 399 13.10 -14.44 -4.13
C ASN A 399 13.36 -12.95 -4.49
N ALA A 400 12.30 -12.15 -4.69
CA ALA A 400 12.43 -10.75 -5.03
C ALA A 400 13.07 -9.94 -3.88
N ASP A 401 13.91 -8.97 -4.25
CA ASP A 401 14.50 -8.05 -3.28
C ASP A 401 13.45 -7.04 -2.78
N VAL A 402 13.69 -6.43 -1.62
CA VAL A 402 12.75 -5.43 -1.08
C VAL A 402 12.77 -4.15 -1.90
N TYR A 403 11.61 -3.51 -2.04
CA TYR A 403 11.50 -2.20 -2.68
C TYR A 403 12.46 -1.19 -2.04
N PRO A 404 13.43 -0.61 -2.77
CA PRO A 404 14.52 0.13 -2.14
C PRO A 404 14.08 1.39 -1.39
N TYR A 405 13.04 2.09 -1.85
CA TYR A 405 12.53 3.30 -1.19
C TYR A 405 11.95 3.01 0.20
N ALA A 406 11.40 1.82 0.44
CA ALA A 406 10.93 1.37 1.76
C ALA A 406 12.02 1.28 2.83
N MET A 407 13.28 1.12 2.41
CA MET A 407 14.40 0.98 3.33
C MET A 407 15.00 2.33 3.77
N VAL A 408 14.76 3.39 3.00
CA VAL A 408 15.34 4.73 3.19
C VAL A 408 14.86 5.42 4.48
N GLY A 409 13.58 5.23 4.85
CA GLY A 409 13.05 5.75 6.11
C GLY A 409 12.95 7.28 6.23
N ASN A 410 12.89 7.99 5.09
CA ASN A 410 12.52 9.41 5.01
C ASN A 410 11.47 9.62 3.91
N SER A 411 10.20 9.81 4.32
CA SER A 411 9.06 9.90 3.40
C SER A 411 9.19 10.93 2.28
N LYS A 412 9.94 12.03 2.52
CA LYS A 412 10.16 13.10 1.53
C LYS A 412 10.90 12.64 0.28
N VAL A 413 11.58 11.50 0.32
CA VAL A 413 12.32 11.00 -0.85
C VAL A 413 11.37 10.62 -1.98
N ASN A 414 10.16 10.15 -1.67
CA ASN A 414 9.10 9.97 -2.68
C ASN A 414 8.52 11.32 -3.14
N ASP A 415 8.30 12.28 -2.23
CA ASP A 415 7.85 13.64 -2.60
C ASP A 415 8.81 14.29 -3.63
N ILE A 416 10.12 14.20 -3.38
CA ILE A 416 11.18 14.70 -4.27
C ILE A 416 11.27 13.88 -5.56
N TYR A 417 11.09 12.55 -5.50
CA TYR A 417 11.06 11.69 -6.69
C TYR A 417 9.96 12.16 -7.64
N THR A 418 8.71 12.19 -7.18
CA THR A 418 7.55 12.59 -7.97
C THR A 418 7.75 13.99 -8.57
N GLU A 419 8.07 15.00 -7.75
CA GLU A 419 8.24 16.38 -8.21
C GLU A 419 9.28 16.51 -9.35
N VAL A 420 10.39 15.78 -9.27
CA VAL A 420 11.46 15.85 -10.28
C VAL A 420 11.15 14.97 -11.49
N THR A 421 10.57 13.77 -11.33
CA THR A 421 10.25 12.88 -12.45
C THR A 421 9.03 13.32 -13.24
N ASP A 422 8.05 13.98 -12.63
CA ASP A 422 6.88 14.53 -13.34
C ASP A 422 7.32 15.55 -14.40
N MET A 423 8.41 16.30 -14.15
CA MET A 423 8.98 17.21 -15.15
C MET A 423 9.54 16.46 -16.38
N TYR A 424 10.06 15.25 -16.20
CA TYR A 424 10.55 14.40 -17.28
C TYR A 424 9.40 13.73 -18.04
N TRP A 425 8.45 13.14 -17.29
CA TRP A 425 7.31 12.45 -17.89
C TRP A 425 6.32 13.40 -18.56
N HIS A 426 6.15 14.65 -18.08
CA HIS A 426 5.05 15.52 -18.48
C HIS A 426 5.45 16.93 -18.94
N ALA A 427 6.69 17.38 -18.71
CA ALA A 427 7.15 18.74 -19.07
C ALA A 427 8.40 18.76 -19.99
N ASP A 428 8.68 17.65 -20.68
CA ASP A 428 9.75 17.51 -21.68
C ASP A 428 11.18 17.85 -21.19
N ARG A 429 11.44 17.74 -19.89
CA ARG A 429 12.78 17.84 -19.28
C ARG A 429 13.71 16.74 -19.82
N ASP A 430 15.01 17.01 -19.92
CA ASP A 430 16.02 16.01 -20.30
C ASP A 430 16.40 15.07 -19.14
N ILE A 431 16.85 13.85 -19.44
CA ILE A 431 17.11 12.83 -18.42
C ILE A 431 18.34 13.14 -17.56
N ASP A 432 19.39 13.74 -18.15
CA ASP A 432 20.62 14.11 -17.42
C ASP A 432 20.33 15.12 -16.33
N SER A 433 19.63 16.21 -16.65
CA SER A 433 19.20 17.21 -15.68
C SER A 433 18.20 16.65 -14.67
N THR A 434 17.33 15.72 -15.08
CA THR A 434 16.35 15.06 -14.18
C THR A 434 17.03 14.23 -13.11
N LEU A 435 17.85 13.23 -13.48
CA LEU A 435 18.48 12.34 -12.50
C LEU A 435 19.57 13.05 -11.68
N SER A 436 20.24 14.06 -12.25
CA SER A 436 21.19 14.90 -11.53
C SER A 436 20.52 15.72 -10.41
N GLU A 437 19.39 16.37 -10.70
CA GLU A 437 18.63 17.09 -9.66
C GLU A 437 18.05 16.12 -8.62
N LEU A 438 17.47 15.00 -9.06
CA LEU A 438 16.88 13.99 -8.18
C LEU A 438 17.92 13.46 -7.18
N GLU A 439 19.08 13.02 -7.66
CA GLU A 439 20.17 12.53 -6.82
C GLU A 439 20.68 13.61 -5.86
N THR A 440 20.82 14.86 -6.32
CA THR A 440 21.25 15.99 -5.49
C THR A 440 20.25 16.26 -4.36
N ARG A 441 18.97 16.48 -4.70
CA ARG A 441 17.92 16.85 -3.73
C ARG A 441 17.64 15.74 -2.72
N VAL A 442 17.66 14.48 -3.15
CA VAL A 442 17.51 13.33 -2.24
C VAL A 442 18.71 13.24 -1.31
N ASN A 443 19.94 13.35 -1.81
CA ASN A 443 21.14 13.29 -0.96
C ASN A 443 21.22 14.47 0.03
N GLU A 444 20.82 15.67 -0.37
CA GLU A 444 20.65 16.79 0.55
C GLU A 444 19.61 16.48 1.65
N GLU A 445 18.44 15.92 1.31
CA GLU A 445 17.41 15.61 2.29
C GLU A 445 17.76 14.42 3.20
N LEU A 446 18.51 13.43 2.73
CA LEU A 446 19.05 12.35 3.55
C LEU A 446 20.13 12.84 4.53
N SER A 447 20.96 13.81 4.13
CA SER A 447 21.95 14.42 5.03
C SER A 447 21.35 15.17 6.23
N LYS A 448 20.04 15.47 6.22
CA LYS A 448 19.30 16.10 7.32
C LYS A 448 18.77 15.09 8.35
N GLY A 449 18.89 13.79 8.07
CA GLY A 449 18.49 12.68 8.95
C GLY A 449 19.66 11.96 9.63
N GLN A 450 20.88 12.50 9.50
CA GLN A 450 22.12 12.05 10.14
C GLN A 450 22.47 12.94 11.35
#